data_AF-A0A2M8P5P2-F1
#
_entry.id   AF-A0A2M8P5P2-F1
#
_cell.length_a   1.000
_cell.length_b   1.000
_cell.length_c   1.000
_cell.angle_alpha   90.00
_cell.angle_beta   90.00
_cell.angle_gamma   90.00
#
_symmetry.space_group_name_H-M   'P 1'
#
loop_
_entity.id
_entity.type
_entity.pdbx_description
1 polymer ?
#
loop_
_entity_poly.entity_id
_entity_poly.type
_entity_poly.pdbx_seq_one_letter_code
_entity_poly.pdbx_strand_id
1 'polypeptide(L)'
;YQMRFNLQHGFPLVTTKKCHTRSIFHELLWFLKGDTNISYLKDNNVRIWDEWADENGDLGRVYGAQWRSWKKPDGGTIDQIRNVVDQIKSNPNSRRLLVVAYNPGEVE
;
A
#
# COMPACT_ATOMS: atom_id res chain seq x y z
N TYR A 1 1.37 -20.61 7.66
CA TYR A 1 0.65 -21.01 6.43
C TYR A 1 1.30 -20.33 5.23
N GLN A 2 1.37 -20.96 4.06
CA GLN A 2 1.98 -20.38 2.84
C GLN A 2 1.19 -20.80 1.60
N MET A 3 0.96 -19.86 0.67
CA MET A 3 0.35 -20.09 -0.64
C MET A 3 1.23 -19.49 -1.75
N ARG A 4 1.11 -20.01 -2.98
CA ARG A 4 1.78 -19.49 -4.18
C ARG A 4 0.81 -19.52 -5.35
N PHE A 5 0.77 -18.44 -6.14
CA PHE A 5 -0.09 -18.32 -7.32
C PHE A 5 0.77 -17.92 -8.52
N ASN A 6 0.82 -18.74 -9.57
CA ASN A 6 1.51 -18.37 -10.81
C ASN A 6 0.60 -17.50 -11.67
N LEU A 7 0.95 -16.22 -11.81
CA LEU A 7 0.15 -15.22 -12.52
C LEU A 7 0.04 -15.46 -14.03
N GLN A 8 0.87 -16.33 -14.61
CA GLN A 8 0.72 -16.75 -16.02
C GLN A 8 -0.53 -17.61 -16.26
N HIS A 9 -1.08 -18.26 -15.21
CA HIS A 9 -2.32 -19.04 -15.33
C HIS A 9 -3.58 -18.18 -15.16
N GLY A 10 -3.45 -16.91 -14.78
CA GLY A 10 -4.56 -15.99 -14.61
C GLY A 10 -4.46 -15.15 -13.34
N PHE A 11 -5.45 -14.27 -13.17
CA PHE A 11 -5.55 -13.39 -12.01
C PHE A 11 -6.17 -14.15 -10.82
N PRO A 12 -5.47 -14.28 -9.67
CA PRO A 12 -5.91 -15.11 -8.54
C PRO A 12 -7.00 -14.43 -7.69
N LEU A 13 -8.10 -14.03 -8.33
CA LEU A 13 -9.29 -13.54 -7.63
C LEU A 13 -10.13 -14.74 -7.18
N VAL A 14 -10.55 -14.73 -5.92
CA VAL A 14 -11.45 -15.77 -5.39
C VAL A 14 -12.74 -15.80 -6.21
N THR A 15 -13.13 -17.00 -6.66
CA THR A 15 -14.33 -17.20 -7.51
C THR A 15 -15.50 -17.84 -6.76
N THR A 16 -15.25 -18.45 -5.61
CA THR A 16 -16.30 -19.10 -4.78
C THR A 16 -17.24 -18.10 -4.10
N LYS A 17 -16.90 -16.81 -4.12
CA LYS A 17 -17.77 -15.69 -3.74
C LYS A 17 -17.44 -14.48 -4.58
N LYS A 18 -18.41 -13.59 -4.79
CA LYS A 18 -18.20 -12.33 -5.51
C LYS A 18 -17.30 -11.40 -4.69
N CYS A 19 -16.20 -10.93 -5.29
CA CYS A 19 -15.31 -9.94 -4.69
C CYS A 19 -15.65 -8.52 -5.19
N HIS A 20 -15.55 -7.52 -4.30
CA HIS A 20 -15.75 -6.11 -4.64
C HIS A 20 -14.46 -5.47 -5.16
N THR A 21 -14.12 -5.73 -6.43
CA THR A 21 -12.84 -5.32 -7.04
C THR A 21 -12.63 -3.82 -7.12
N ARG A 22 -13.70 -3.02 -7.22
CA ARG A 22 -13.63 -1.55 -7.20
C ARG A 22 -12.87 -1.06 -5.96
N SER A 23 -13.19 -1.58 -4.77
CA SER A 23 -12.49 -1.20 -3.54
C SER A 23 -11.01 -1.57 -3.59
N ILE A 24 -10.69 -2.78 -4.03
CA ILE A 24 -9.31 -3.29 -4.09
C ILE A 24 -8.44 -2.41 -4.97
N PHE A 25 -8.94 -2.02 -6.15
CA PHE A 25 -8.17 -1.22 -7.09
C PHE A 25 -8.00 0.23 -6.64
N HIS A 26 -9.06 0.88 -6.13
CA HIS A 26 -8.92 2.24 -5.61
C HIS A 26 -8.03 2.30 -4.37
N GLU A 27 -8.11 1.31 -3.48
CA GLU A 27 -7.20 1.20 -2.32
C GLU A 27 -5.74 1.11 -2.76
N LEU A 28 -5.40 0.24 -3.72
CA LEU A 28 -4.04 0.15 -4.22
C LEU A 28 -3.55 1.46 -4.85
N LEU A 29 -4.41 2.14 -5.64
CA LEU A 29 -4.08 3.45 -6.22
C LEU A 29 -3.88 4.52 -5.13
N TRP A 30 -4.67 4.48 -4.06
CA TRP A 30 -4.55 5.36 -2.91
C TRP A 30 -3.23 5.14 -2.14
N PHE A 31 -2.86 3.89 -1.86
CA PHE A 31 -1.54 3.56 -1.31
C PHE A 31 -0.40 4.05 -2.20
N LEU A 32 -0.49 3.85 -3.51
CA LEU A 32 0.52 4.30 -4.46
C LEU A 32 0.61 5.82 -4.54
N LYS A 33 -0.46 6.58 -4.27
CA LYS A 33 -0.39 8.05 -4.13
C LYS A 33 0.33 8.49 -2.86
N GLY A 34 0.49 7.61 -1.88
CA GLY A 34 1.03 7.93 -0.56
C GLY A 34 0.02 8.60 0.36
N ASP A 35 -1.25 8.56 -0.01
CA ASP A 35 -2.34 9.19 0.72
C ASP A 35 -2.74 8.32 1.94
N THR A 36 -3.22 8.99 2.97
CA THR A 36 -3.66 8.40 4.24
C THR A 36 -4.99 8.95 4.73
N ASN A 37 -5.61 9.88 3.97
CA ASN A 37 -6.95 10.36 4.22
C ASN A 37 -7.96 9.62 3.32
N ILE A 38 -9.13 9.28 3.85
CA ILE A 38 -10.13 8.49 3.14
C ILE A 38 -10.97 9.29 2.14
N SER A 39 -10.75 10.59 1.97
CA SER A 39 -11.52 11.44 1.05
C SER A 39 -11.48 10.91 -0.39
N TYR A 40 -10.31 10.56 -0.91
CA TYR A 40 -10.20 9.94 -2.24
C TYR A 40 -10.98 8.62 -2.34
N LEU A 41 -10.99 7.81 -1.29
CA LEU A 41 -11.74 6.55 -1.28
C LEU A 41 -13.25 6.82 -1.29
N LYS A 42 -13.72 7.76 -0.47
CA LYS A 42 -15.13 8.18 -0.39
C LYS A 42 -15.63 8.75 -1.72
N ASP A 43 -14.85 9.62 -2.37
CA ASP A 43 -15.15 10.18 -3.69
C ASP A 43 -15.29 9.08 -4.77
N ASN A 44 -14.64 7.95 -4.56
CA ASN A 44 -14.70 6.79 -5.44
C ASN A 44 -15.64 5.68 -4.94
N ASN A 45 -16.56 6.00 -4.02
CA ASN A 45 -17.53 5.09 -3.41
C ASN A 45 -16.89 3.87 -2.73
N VAL A 46 -15.75 4.05 -2.08
CA VAL A 46 -15.04 3.03 -1.30
C VAL A 46 -15.06 3.42 0.17
N ARG A 47 -15.57 2.52 1.01
CA ARG A 47 -15.83 2.75 2.45
C ARG A 47 -15.10 1.79 3.38
N ILE A 48 -14.17 0.99 2.84
CA ILE A 48 -13.51 -0.11 3.58
C ILE A 48 -12.55 0.38 4.67
N TRP A 49 -12.32 1.68 4.79
CA TRP A 49 -11.49 2.31 5.81
C TRP A 49 -12.28 3.25 6.74
N ASP A 50 -13.60 3.40 6.54
CA ASP A 50 -14.43 4.38 7.26
C ASP A 50 -14.41 4.16 8.78
N GLU A 51 -14.34 2.90 9.24
CA GLU A 51 -14.42 2.55 10.66
C GLU A 51 -13.15 2.90 11.47
N TRP A 52 -12.02 3.17 10.80
CA TRP A 52 -10.74 3.44 11.45
C TRP A 52 -10.29 4.89 11.31
N ALA A 53 -10.93 5.66 10.44
CA ALA A 53 -10.58 7.06 10.22
C ALA A 53 -11.14 7.94 11.34
N ASP A 54 -10.40 8.99 11.67
CA ASP A 54 -10.87 10.01 12.61
C ASP A 54 -11.99 10.89 12.00
N GLU A 55 -12.43 11.90 12.75
CA GLU A 55 -13.48 12.84 12.33
C GLU A 55 -13.13 13.64 11.06
N ASN A 56 -11.83 13.78 10.74
CA ASN A 56 -11.32 14.46 9.55
C ASN A 56 -11.06 13.48 8.39
N GLY A 57 -11.26 12.17 8.62
CA GLY A 57 -11.00 11.13 7.64
C GLY A 57 -9.54 10.68 7.60
N ASP A 58 -8.71 11.06 8.56
CA ASP A 58 -7.29 10.68 8.63
C ASP A 58 -7.10 9.35 9.35
N LEU A 59 -6.18 8.54 8.83
CA LEU A 59 -5.78 7.24 9.42
C LEU A 59 -4.42 7.30 10.12
N GLY A 60 -3.83 8.49 10.24
CA GLY A 60 -2.41 8.62 10.58
C GLY A 60 -1.50 8.07 9.48
N ARG A 61 -0.25 7.71 9.81
CA ARG A 61 0.78 7.35 8.82
C ARG A 61 0.77 5.86 8.47
N VAL A 62 -0.32 5.41 7.88
CA VAL A 62 -0.48 4.01 7.42
C VAL A 62 0.23 3.75 6.08
N TYR A 63 0.03 2.57 5.50
CA TYR A 63 0.70 2.01 4.32
C TYR A 63 1.20 3.03 3.28
N GLY A 64 0.32 3.90 2.75
CA GLY A 64 0.68 4.88 1.73
C GLY A 64 1.83 5.79 2.17
N ALA A 65 1.75 6.32 3.39
CA ALA A 65 2.80 7.15 3.96
C ALA A 65 4.13 6.38 4.14
N GLN A 66 4.09 5.12 4.56
CA GLN A 66 5.30 4.30 4.68
C GLN A 66 5.91 3.94 3.31
N TRP A 67 5.07 3.65 2.32
CA TRP A 67 5.49 3.25 0.98
C TRP A 67 6.15 4.39 0.20
N ARG A 68 5.59 5.60 0.30
CA ARG A 68 6.02 6.75 -0.51
C ARG A 68 6.88 7.77 0.26
N SER A 69 6.77 7.82 1.59
CA SER A 69 7.34 8.89 2.41
C SER A 69 7.77 8.40 3.80
N TRP A 70 8.46 7.26 3.90
CA TRP A 70 8.97 6.73 5.18
C TRP A 70 9.87 7.77 5.88
N LYS A 71 9.59 8.13 7.13
CA LYS A 71 10.39 9.13 7.87
C LYS A 71 11.71 8.53 8.37
N LYS A 72 12.81 9.22 8.11
CA LYS A 72 14.12 8.91 8.67
C LYS A 72 14.32 9.66 10.01
N PRO A 73 15.18 9.15 10.90
CA PRO A 73 15.56 9.86 12.12
C PRO A 73 16.18 11.24 11.89
N ASP A 74 16.79 11.47 10.72
CA ASP A 74 17.43 12.74 10.34
C ASP A 74 16.46 13.77 9.74
N GLY A 75 15.15 13.49 9.74
CA GLY A 75 14.11 14.38 9.22
C GLY A 75 13.85 14.26 7.71
N GLY A 76 14.64 13.48 6.96
CA GLY A 76 14.36 13.18 5.55
C GLY A 76 13.30 12.09 5.36
N THR A 77 12.92 11.83 4.10
CA THR A 77 11.99 10.75 3.75
C THR A 77 12.59 9.76 2.74
N ILE A 78 12.01 8.55 2.68
CA ILE A 78 12.36 7.51 1.70
C ILE A 78 11.09 7.08 0.93
N ASP A 79 11.15 7.17 -0.40
CA ASP A 79 10.15 6.58 -1.31
C ASP A 79 10.56 5.15 -1.67
N GLN A 80 10.02 4.18 -0.94
CA GLN A 80 10.36 2.76 -1.10
C GLN A 80 9.86 2.19 -2.43
N ILE A 81 8.70 2.66 -2.93
CA ILE A 81 8.14 2.21 -4.21
C ILE A 81 9.03 2.64 -5.37
N ARG A 82 9.46 3.90 -5.38
CA ARG A 82 10.42 4.37 -6.40
C ARG A 82 11.72 3.57 -6.34
N ASN A 83 12.27 3.40 -5.14
CA ASN A 83 13.53 2.68 -4.95
C ASN A 83 13.46 1.23 -5.46
N VAL A 84 12.40 0.48 -5.14
CA VAL A 84 12.28 -0.91 -5.58
C VAL A 84 12.08 -1.00 -7.10
N VAL A 85 11.31 -0.11 -7.71
CA VAL A 85 11.14 -0.06 -9.17
C VAL A 85 12.47 0.22 -9.87
N ASP A 86 13.24 1.19 -9.38
CA ASP A 86 14.54 1.55 -9.94
C ASP A 86 15.56 0.42 -9.76
N GLN A 87 15.53 -0.29 -8.63
CA GLN A 87 16.36 -1.47 -8.39
C GLN A 87 15.95 -2.67 -9.26
N ILE A 88 14.66 -2.91 -9.52
CA ILE A 88 14.24 -3.97 -10.45
C ILE A 88 14.80 -3.70 -11.85
N LYS A 89 14.79 -2.43 -12.29
CA LYS A 89 15.32 -2.04 -13.61
C LYS A 89 16.85 -2.15 -13.70
N SER A 90 17.56 -1.76 -12.64
CA SER A 90 19.03 -1.62 -12.69
C SER A 90 19.79 -2.79 -12.07
N ASN A 91 19.20 -3.49 -11.11
CA ASN A 91 19.80 -4.59 -10.37
C ASN A 91 18.75 -5.67 -9.98
N PRO A 92 18.14 -6.34 -10.98
CA PRO A 92 17.03 -7.28 -10.76
C PRO A 92 17.38 -8.48 -9.88
N ASN A 93 18.67 -8.83 -9.78
CA ASN A 93 19.14 -9.94 -8.96
C ASN A 93 19.39 -9.57 -7.49
N SER A 94 19.13 -8.31 -7.11
CA SER A 94 19.21 -7.87 -5.73
C SER A 94 18.30 -8.72 -4.85
N ARG A 95 18.85 -9.23 -3.75
CA ARG A 95 18.09 -9.96 -2.71
C ARG A 95 17.46 -9.01 -1.68
N ARG A 96 17.48 -7.70 -1.95
CA ARG A 96 17.03 -6.63 -1.05
C ARG A 96 15.94 -5.76 -1.69
N LEU A 97 15.21 -6.30 -2.66
CA LEU A 97 14.03 -5.68 -3.24
C LEU A 97 12.87 -5.77 -2.24
N LEU A 98 12.79 -4.80 -1.33
CA LEU A 98 11.86 -4.81 -0.20
C LEU A 98 11.11 -3.49 -0.11
N VAL A 99 9.85 -3.59 0.31
CA VAL A 99 9.02 -2.48 0.76
C VAL A 99 8.43 -2.89 2.10
N VAL A 100 8.64 -2.09 3.13
CA VAL A 100 8.22 -2.39 4.51
C VAL A 100 7.25 -1.32 4.99
N ALA A 101 6.09 -1.75 5.51
CA ALA A 101 5.12 -0.85 6.11
C ALA A 101 5.17 -0.84 7.65
N TYR A 102 5.89 -1.78 8.27
CA TYR A 102 6.06 -1.81 9.72
C TYR A 102 7.17 -0.85 10.14
N ASN A 103 6.78 0.32 10.65
CA ASN A 103 7.68 1.34 11.18
C ASN A 103 7.52 1.41 12.72
N PRO A 104 8.43 0.80 13.51
CA PRO A 104 8.28 0.75 14.96
C PRO A 104 8.18 2.10 15.66
N GLY A 105 8.70 3.18 15.05
CA GLY A 105 8.62 4.52 15.62
C GLY A 105 7.29 5.25 15.34
N GLU A 106 6.40 4.65 14.54
CA GLU A 106 5.10 5.22 14.16
C GLU A 106 3.93 4.26 14.50
N VAL A 107 4.20 3.19 15.26
CA VAL A 107 3.19 2.24 15.76
C VAL A 107 3.14 2.38 17.29
N GLU A 108 1.94 2.55 17.85
CA GLU A 108 1.67 2.53 19.29
C GLU A 108 1.32 1.12 19.79
#